data_AF-A0A845B7A1-F1
#
_entry.id   AF-A0A845B7A1-F1
#
_cell.length_a   1.000
_cell.length_b   1.000
_cell.length_c   1.000
_cell.angle_alpha   90.00
_cell.angle_beta   90.00
_cell.angle_gamma   90.00
#
_symmetry.space_group_name_H-M   'P 1'
#
loop_
_entity.id
_entity.type
_entity.pdbx_description
1 polymer ?
#
loop_
_entity_poly.entity_id
_entity_poly.type
_entity_poly.pdbx_seq_one_letter_code
_entity_poly.pdbx_strand_id
1 'polypeptide(L)'
;MLIRDFLNLLLDDTLEEARLRHRGPEDRLAFQGAERGVEDSRRAMTGEQMRRKLRELLEEARASAEAASGRPDEAFWFSRELHVEWIAKVISVVLLTAHVEVIVTPSREAALKAAQLMELDPG
;
A
#
# COMPACT_ATOMS: atom_id res chain seq x y z
N MET A 1 1.31 -20.97 -1.62
CA MET A 1 1.90 -19.63 -1.47
C MET A 1 2.13 -19.29 0.00
N LEU A 2 3.33 -18.84 0.40
CA LEU A 2 3.56 -18.30 1.74
C LEU A 2 3.04 -16.85 1.80
N ILE A 3 2.53 -16.41 2.94
CA ILE A 3 2.07 -15.01 3.17
C ILE A 3 3.13 -13.98 2.73
N ARG A 4 4.41 -14.32 2.85
CA ARG A 4 5.53 -13.48 2.44
C ARG A 4 5.57 -13.23 0.93
N ASP A 5 5.26 -14.24 0.12
CA ASP A 5 5.29 -14.14 -1.34
C ASP A 5 4.16 -13.24 -1.82
N PHE A 6 2.96 -13.42 -1.25
CA PHE A 6 1.83 -12.53 -1.47
C PHE A 6 2.17 -11.06 -1.18
N LEU A 7 2.79 -10.79 -0.02
CA LEU A 7 3.15 -9.43 0.38
C LEU A 7 4.18 -8.82 -0.58
N ASN A 8 5.17 -9.59 -1.03
CA ASN A 8 6.14 -9.11 -2.01
C ASN A 8 5.49 -8.82 -3.35
N LEU A 9 4.67 -9.74 -3.88
CA LEU A 9 3.94 -9.56 -5.14
C LEU A 9 3.04 -8.32 -5.09
N LEU A 10 2.30 -8.13 -4.00
CA LEU A 10 1.47 -6.92 -3.80
C LEU A 10 2.29 -5.63 -3.89
N LEU A 11 3.44 -5.58 -3.20
CA LEU A 11 4.28 -4.39 -3.19
C LEU A 11 4.93 -4.12 -4.55
N ASP A 12 5.40 -5.16 -5.21
CA ASP A 12 6.06 -5.06 -6.52
C ASP A 12 5.06 -4.64 -7.59
N ASP A 13 3.87 -5.24 -7.62
CA ASP A 13 2.77 -4.84 -8.51
C ASP A 13 2.34 -3.38 -8.26
N THR A 14 2.20 -2.98 -7.00
CA THR A 14 1.79 -1.61 -6.65
C THR A 14 2.83 -0.59 -7.14
N LEU A 15 4.12 -0.90 -7.00
CA LEU A 15 5.20 -0.03 -7.48
C LEU A 15 5.25 0.01 -9.01
N GLU A 16 5.05 -1.12 -9.67
CA GLU A 16 5.04 -1.19 -11.13
C GLU A 16 3.85 -0.42 -11.71
N GLU A 17 2.67 -0.53 -11.12
CA GLU A 17 1.50 0.29 -11.50
C GLU A 17 1.79 1.79 -11.34
N ALA A 18 2.50 2.20 -10.27
CA ALA A 18 2.91 3.58 -10.08
C ALA A 18 3.92 4.04 -11.15
N ARG A 19 4.87 3.18 -11.54
CA ARG A 19 5.83 3.46 -12.63
C ARG A 19 5.14 3.65 -13.96
N LEU A 20 4.18 2.79 -14.30
CA LEU A 20 3.41 2.88 -15.55
C LEU A 20 2.56 4.17 -15.63
N ARG A 21 2.19 4.75 -14.47
CA ARG A 21 1.46 6.02 -14.39
C ARG A 21 2.36 7.24 -14.50
N HIS A 22 3.65 7.14 -14.20
CA HIS A 22 4.61 8.23 -14.36
C HIS A 22 4.83 8.50 -15.86
N ARG A 23 4.26 9.59 -16.39
CA ARG A 23 4.34 9.92 -17.82
C ARG A 23 5.24 11.10 -18.15
N GLY A 24 5.67 11.84 -17.14
CA GLY A 24 6.57 12.97 -17.32
C GLY A 24 7.03 13.60 -16.01
N PRO A 25 7.88 14.64 -16.09
CA PRO A 25 8.42 15.35 -14.94
C PRO A 25 7.36 15.89 -13.96
N GLU A 26 6.15 16.17 -14.46
CA GLU A 26 4.99 16.62 -13.69
C GLU A 26 4.53 15.61 -12.64
N ASP A 27 4.71 14.31 -12.89
CA ASP A 27 4.29 13.24 -11.98
C ASP A 27 5.39 12.87 -10.98
N ARG A 28 6.57 13.50 -11.06
CA ARG A 28 7.77 13.07 -10.33
C ARG A 28 7.55 13.01 -8.83
N LEU A 29 6.95 14.04 -8.24
CA LEU A 29 6.69 14.08 -6.79
C LEU A 29 5.68 13.00 -6.37
N ALA A 30 4.62 12.81 -7.16
CA ALA A 30 3.64 11.77 -6.91
C ALA A 30 4.28 10.37 -7.00
N PHE A 31 5.12 10.13 -8.00
CA PHE A 31 5.84 8.86 -8.13
C PHE A 31 6.80 8.63 -6.96
N GLN A 32 7.56 9.63 -6.54
CA GLN A 32 8.42 9.54 -5.35
C GLN A 32 7.62 9.26 -4.07
N GLY A 33 6.41 9.83 -3.95
CA GLY A 33 5.48 9.52 -2.87
C GLY A 33 5.03 8.06 -2.88
N ALA A 34 4.71 7.54 -4.06
CA ALA A 34 4.35 6.13 -4.24
C ALA A 34 5.51 5.18 -3.88
N GLU A 35 6.72 5.47 -4.38
CA GLU A 35 7.94 4.73 -4.02
C GLU A 35 8.13 4.69 -2.50
N ARG A 36 7.97 5.84 -1.85
CA ARG A 36 8.11 5.95 -0.40
C ARG A 36 7.04 5.15 0.34
N GLY A 37 5.79 5.22 -0.09
CA GLY A 37 4.67 4.48 0.52
C GLY A 37 4.84 2.96 0.43
N VAL A 38 5.33 2.46 -0.71
CA VAL A 38 5.67 1.04 -0.88
C VAL A 38 6.86 0.63 0.00
N GLU A 39 7.91 1.46 0.05
CA GLU A 39 9.09 1.17 0.87
C GLU A 39 8.75 1.12 2.38
N ASP A 40 8.02 2.13 2.87
CA ASP A 40 7.59 2.19 4.27
C ASP A 40 6.71 0.99 4.62
N SER A 41 5.79 0.61 3.72
CA SER A 41 4.94 -0.57 3.88
C SER A 41 5.78 -1.85 3.93
N ARG A 42 6.78 -2.00 3.05
CA ARG A 42 7.69 -3.16 3.07
C ARG A 42 8.38 -3.32 4.43
N ARG A 43 8.81 -2.20 5.04
CA ARG A 43 9.44 -2.21 6.36
C ARG A 43 8.44 -2.55 7.47
N ALA A 44 7.24 -1.95 7.42
CA ALA A 44 6.17 -2.18 8.40
C ALA A 44 5.69 -3.62 8.42
N MET A 45 5.78 -4.34 7.29
CA MET A 45 5.30 -5.71 7.14
C MET A 45 6.31 -6.79 7.49
N THR A 46 7.37 -6.43 8.21
CA THR A 46 8.36 -7.39 8.72
C THR A 46 8.11 -7.78 10.17
N GLY A 47 8.16 -9.09 10.42
CA GLY A 47 8.13 -9.69 11.76
C GLY A 47 6.74 -9.77 12.40
N GLU A 48 6.74 -10.16 13.67
CA GLU A 48 5.54 -10.16 14.50
C GLU A 48 5.06 -8.71 14.67
N GLN A 49 3.75 -8.47 14.64
CA GLN A 49 3.08 -7.15 14.71
C GLN A 49 2.94 -6.35 13.40
N MET A 50 3.14 -6.95 12.22
CA MET A 50 2.86 -6.32 10.91
C MET A 50 1.59 -5.45 10.90
N ARG A 51 0.47 -6.01 11.37
CA ARG A 51 -0.84 -5.35 11.36
C ARG A 51 -0.83 -4.01 12.10
N ARG A 52 -0.24 -4.00 13.30
CA ARG A 52 -0.16 -2.79 14.13
C ARG A 52 0.71 -1.74 13.45
N LYS A 53 1.91 -2.13 12.99
CA LYS A 53 2.84 -1.23 12.31
C LYS A 53 2.23 -0.62 11.05
N LEU A 54 1.48 -1.39 10.28
CA LEU A 54 0.84 -0.90 9.07
C LEU A 54 -0.34 0.04 9.38
N ARG A 55 -1.05 -0.18 10.49
CA ARG A 55 -2.07 0.74 10.99
C ARG A 55 -1.45 2.08 11.41
N GLU A 56 -0.39 2.04 12.22
CA GLU A 56 0.36 3.23 12.64
C GLU A 56 0.91 4.01 11.43
N LEU A 57 1.47 3.31 10.44
CA LEU A 57 1.94 3.92 9.20
C LEU A 57 0.82 4.61 8.40
N LEU A 58 -0.37 4.01 8.34
CA LEU A 58 -1.51 4.61 7.65
C LEU A 58 -1.97 5.89 8.35
N GLU A 59 -2.02 5.89 9.68
CA GLU A 59 -2.35 7.08 10.49
C GLU A 59 -1.32 8.19 10.28
N GLU A 60 -0.03 7.85 10.29
CA GLU A 60 1.07 8.79 10.02
C GLU A 60 0.98 9.38 8.60
N ALA A 61 0.70 8.54 7.60
CA ALA A 61 0.61 8.97 6.21
C ALA A 61 -0.56 9.94 6.00
N ARG A 62 -1.73 9.65 6.61
CA ARG A 62 -2.89 10.55 6.60
C ARG A 62 -2.57 11.91 7.22
N ALA A 63 -1.97 11.91 8.40
CA ALA A 63 -1.57 13.15 9.08
C ALA A 63 -0.55 13.96 8.26
N SER A 64 0.38 13.27 7.59
CA SER A 64 1.39 13.93 6.74
C SER A 64 0.78 14.55 5.49
N ALA A 65 -0.16 13.85 4.84
CA ALA A 65 -0.89 14.35 3.68
C ALA A 65 -1.76 15.57 4.04
N GLU A 66 -2.49 15.50 5.15
CA GLU A 66 -3.29 16.62 5.65
C GLU A 66 -2.41 17.85 5.93
N ALA A 67 -1.27 17.66 6.60
CA ALA A 67 -0.34 18.74 6.91
C ALA A 67 0.31 19.36 5.65
N ALA A 68 0.41 18.59 4.56
CA ALA A 68 0.99 19.03 3.29
C ALA A 68 0.00 19.71 2.35
N SER A 69 -1.30 19.74 2.68
CA SER A 69 -2.31 20.35 1.82
C SER A 69 -2.01 21.83 1.53
N GLY A 70 -2.04 22.21 0.25
CA GLY A 70 -1.71 23.54 -0.24
C GLY A 70 -0.20 23.85 -0.31
N ARG A 71 0.67 22.87 -0.04
CA ARG A 71 2.13 23.03 -0.10
C ARG A 71 2.70 22.51 -1.43
N PRO A 72 3.89 22.98 -1.84
CA PRO A 72 4.53 22.50 -3.08
C PRO A 72 4.78 20.99 -3.14
N ASP A 73 4.90 20.34 -1.99
CA ASP A 73 5.14 18.91 -1.83
C ASP A 73 3.86 18.09 -1.59
N GLU A 74 2.66 18.70 -1.71
CA GLU A 74 1.37 18.03 -1.50
C GLU A 74 1.24 16.72 -2.30
N ALA A 75 1.61 16.75 -3.59
CA ALA A 75 1.51 15.59 -4.48
C ALA A 75 2.35 14.39 -3.98
N PHE A 76 3.48 14.63 -3.32
CA PHE A 76 4.31 13.58 -2.74
C PHE A 76 3.59 12.93 -1.55
N TRP A 77 3.13 13.74 -0.59
CA TRP A 77 2.54 13.23 0.64
C TRP A 77 1.19 12.57 0.41
N PHE A 78 0.37 13.16 -0.46
CA PHE A 78 -0.91 12.57 -0.86
C PHE A 78 -0.71 11.23 -1.59
N SER A 79 0.24 11.16 -2.52
CA SER A 79 0.53 9.90 -3.20
C SER A 79 1.05 8.83 -2.24
N ARG A 80 1.91 9.20 -1.27
CA ARG A 80 2.37 8.27 -0.22
C ARG A 80 1.19 7.69 0.56
N GLU A 81 0.27 8.54 1.02
CA GLU A 81 -0.93 8.12 1.74
C GLU A 81 -1.77 7.12 0.92
N LEU A 82 -2.08 7.46 -0.33
CA LEU A 82 -2.91 6.62 -1.19
C LEU A 82 -2.35 5.20 -1.36
N HIS A 83 -1.03 5.08 -1.54
CA HIS A 83 -0.41 3.76 -1.74
C HIS A 83 -0.31 2.96 -0.44
N VAL A 84 -0.05 3.62 0.70
CA VAL A 84 -0.10 2.97 2.03
C VAL A 84 -1.53 2.46 2.31
N GLU A 85 -2.54 3.29 2.05
CA GLU A 85 -3.94 2.91 2.24
C GLU A 85 -4.34 1.75 1.32
N TRP A 86 -3.94 1.78 0.05
CA TRP A 86 -4.18 0.71 -0.90
C TRP A 86 -3.64 -0.63 -0.39
N ILE A 87 -2.38 -0.66 0.03
CA ILE A 87 -1.73 -1.86 0.57
C ILE A 87 -2.47 -2.34 1.83
N ALA A 88 -2.83 -1.43 2.74
CA ALA A 88 -3.58 -1.76 3.94
C ALA A 88 -4.97 -2.34 3.63
N LYS A 89 -5.66 -1.84 2.60
CA LYS A 89 -6.95 -2.37 2.13
C LYS A 89 -6.80 -3.80 1.60
N VAL A 90 -5.81 -4.06 0.74
CA VAL A 90 -5.58 -5.40 0.18
C VAL A 90 -5.23 -6.40 1.28
N ILE A 91 -4.35 -6.03 2.22
CA ILE A 91 -3.99 -6.91 3.35
C ILE A 91 -5.17 -7.15 4.28
N SER A 92 -6.03 -6.14 4.46
CA SER A 92 -7.25 -6.29 5.25
C SER A 92 -8.19 -7.37 4.70
N VAL A 93 -8.18 -7.63 3.38
CA VAL A 93 -8.90 -8.78 2.81
C VAL A 93 -8.34 -10.09 3.34
N VAL A 94 -7.02 -10.27 3.32
CA VAL A 94 -6.35 -11.48 3.82
C VAL A 94 -6.60 -11.67 5.32
N LEU A 95 -6.50 -10.60 6.11
CA LEU A 95 -6.81 -10.64 7.54
C LEU A 95 -8.26 -11.08 7.80
N LEU A 96 -9.20 -10.57 7.00
CA LEU A 96 -10.61 -10.94 7.11
C LEU A 96 -10.83 -12.44 6.83
N THR A 97 -10.15 -13.00 5.82
CA THR A 97 -10.22 -14.45 5.53
C THR A 97 -9.65 -15.31 6.65
N ALA A 98 -8.71 -14.77 7.44
CA ALA A 98 -8.14 -15.42 8.61
C ALA A 98 -8.94 -15.18 9.91
N HIS A 99 -10.11 -14.53 9.83
CA HIS A 99 -10.91 -14.12 10.98
C HIS A 99 -10.15 -13.23 11.99
N VAL A 100 -9.17 -12.46 11.50
CA VAL A 100 -8.43 -11.48 12.28
C VAL A 100 -9.01 -10.10 12.02
N GLU A 101 -9.04 -9.25 13.05
CA GLU A 101 -9.49 -7.86 12.90
C GLU A 101 -8.63 -7.12 11.85
N VAL A 102 -9.31 -6.46 10.92
CA VAL A 102 -8.74 -5.76 9.76
C VAL A 102 -8.03 -4.46 10.13
N ILE A 103 -7.18 -3.95 9.24
CA ILE A 103 -6.50 -2.66 9.45
C ILE A 103 -7.45 -1.52 9.11
N VAL A 104 -8.09 -1.63 7.94
CA VAL A 104 -9.07 -0.71 7.38
C VAL A 104 -10.12 -1.51 6.65
N THR A 105 -11.33 -0.98 6.48
CA THR A 105 -12.36 -1.66 5.69
C THR A 105 -11.86 -1.88 4.25
N PRO A 106 -11.77 -3.12 3.77
CA PRO A 106 -11.34 -3.40 2.41
C PRO A 106 -12.39 -2.95 1.40
N SER A 107 -11.95 -2.52 0.22
CA SER A 107 -12.84 -2.20 -0.90
C SER A 107 -13.05 -3.42 -1.81
N ARG A 108 -14.00 -3.33 -2.75
CA ARG A 108 -14.23 -4.37 -3.76
C ARG A 108 -12.98 -4.57 -4.63
N GLU A 109 -12.31 -3.49 -5.02
CA GLU A 109 -11.09 -3.52 -5.83
C GLU A 109 -9.96 -4.22 -5.08
N ALA A 110 -9.82 -3.94 -3.77
CA ALA A 110 -8.83 -4.61 -2.94
C ALA A 110 -9.08 -6.12 -2.84
N ALA A 111 -10.36 -6.53 -2.74
CA ALA A 111 -10.74 -7.94 -2.74
C ALA A 111 -10.40 -8.64 -4.07
N LEU A 112 -10.65 -7.98 -5.20
CA LEU A 112 -10.28 -8.50 -6.51
C LEU A 112 -8.77 -8.63 -6.69
N LYS A 113 -8.00 -7.62 -6.23
CA LYS A 113 -6.53 -7.69 -6.26
C LYS A 113 -6.00 -8.82 -5.38
N ALA A 114 -6.53 -8.98 -4.17
CA ALA A 114 -6.14 -10.07 -3.28
C ALA A 114 -6.42 -11.44 -3.91
N ALA A 115 -7.61 -11.63 -4.50
CA ALA A 115 -7.96 -12.87 -5.21
C ALA A 115 -7.01 -13.14 -6.38
N GLN A 116 -6.76 -12.13 -7.23
CA GLN A 116 -5.81 -12.24 -8.34
C GLN A 116 -4.43 -12.69 -7.86
N LEU A 117 -3.88 -12.05 -6.83
CA LEU A 117 -2.56 -12.38 -6.28
C LEU A 117 -2.53 -13.78 -5.64
N MET A 118 -3.65 -14.29 -5.14
CA MET A 118 -3.76 -15.64 -4.58
C MET A 118 -3.91 -16.73 -5.66
N GLU A 119 -4.42 -16.38 -6.85
CA GLU A 119 -4.61 -17.28 -7.99
C GLU A 119 -3.42 -17.30 -8.97
N LEU A 120 -2.56 -16.27 -8.95
CA LEU A 120 -1.30 -16.21 -9.69
C LEU A 120 -0.24 -17.13 -9.03
N ASP A 121 -0.48 -18.45 -9.10
CA ASP A 121 0.49 -19.49 -8.74
C ASP A 121 1.18 -19.99 -10.03
N PRO A 122 2.44 -19.64 -10.33
CA PRO A 122 3.25 -20.44 -11.22
C PRO A 122 3.81 -21.59 -10.39
N GLY A 123 3.06 -22.69 -10.33
CA GLY A 123 3.57 -23.95 -9.78
C GLY A 123 4.90 -24.38 -10.41
#